data_AF-A0A8T0DBJ6-F1
#
_entry.id   AF-A0A8T0DBJ6-F1
#
_cell.length_a   1.000
_cell.length_b   1.000
_cell.length_c   1.000
_cell.angle_alpha   90.00
_cell.angle_beta   90.00
_cell.angle_gamma   90.00
#
_symmetry.space_group_name_H-M   'P 1'
#
loop_
_entity.id
_entity.type
_entity.pdbx_description
1 polymer ?
#
loop_
_entity_poly.entity_id
_entity_poly.type
_entity_poly.pdbx_seq_one_letter_code
_entity_poly.pdbx_strand_id
1 'polypeptide(L)'
;MATENMIKQSLSQFTADFYDKVIAEQETTIAEQFQQILTKDYDASIEQICSLPSDEAKRQHINKWTSENTGQNITELLSAGAVNADTVLALINALYFKGMWRNKFDKQRTFHGDFICFGGEKMDIMMMHVEARFSYEELTDWSAQAVRLPFKGTE
;
A
#
# COMPACT_ATOMS: atom_id res chain seq x y z
N MET A 1 -23.15 6.43 -10.19
CA MET A 1 -21.67 6.40 -10.17
C MET A 1 -21.09 6.46 -8.75
N ALA A 2 -21.46 7.41 -7.87
CA ALA A 2 -20.98 7.41 -6.48
C ALA A 2 -21.47 6.22 -5.63
N THR A 3 -22.65 5.69 -5.92
CA THR A 3 -23.30 4.60 -5.17
C THR A 3 -22.75 3.21 -5.47
N GLU A 4 -22.15 2.96 -6.63
CA GLU A 4 -21.57 1.65 -6.98
C GLU A 4 -20.18 1.44 -6.34
N ASN A 5 -19.39 2.51 -6.19
CA ASN A 5 -18.10 2.45 -5.49
C ASN A 5 -18.27 2.23 -3.98
N MET A 6 -19.35 2.73 -3.38
CA MET A 6 -19.65 2.47 -1.97
C MET A 6 -20.09 1.02 -1.70
N ILE A 7 -20.68 0.34 -2.69
CA ILE A 7 -21.09 -1.07 -2.56
C ILE A 7 -19.89 -2.02 -2.70
N LYS A 8 -18.88 -1.68 -3.51
CA LYS A 8 -17.63 -2.46 -3.59
C LYS A 8 -16.78 -2.39 -2.31
N GLN A 9 -16.84 -1.28 -1.57
CA GLN A 9 -16.11 -1.14 -0.28
C GLN A 9 -16.71 -1.95 0.88
N SER A 10 -17.95 -2.46 0.77
CA SER A 10 -18.69 -3.01 1.92
C SER A 10 -18.85 -4.54 1.96
N LEU A 11 -18.29 -5.31 1.02
CA LEU A 11 -18.52 -6.77 0.96
C LEU A 11 -17.29 -7.66 0.71
N SER A 12 -16.11 -7.12 0.42
CA SER A 12 -14.91 -7.94 0.26
C SER A 12 -14.26 -8.25 1.63
N GLN A 13 -14.10 -9.55 1.93
CA GLN A 13 -13.43 -10.04 3.14
C GLN A 13 -11.90 -9.96 3.03
N PHE A 14 -11.43 -9.54 1.85
CA PHE A 14 -10.06 -9.43 1.40
C PHE A 14 -10.04 -8.44 0.23
N THR A 15 -9.17 -7.45 0.30
CA THR A 15 -8.90 -6.50 -0.78
C THR A 15 -7.40 -6.38 -0.96
N ALA A 16 -6.95 -6.54 -2.20
CA ALA A 16 -5.60 -6.26 -2.63
C ALA A 16 -5.71 -5.46 -3.91
N ASP A 17 -5.46 -4.16 -3.82
CA ASP A 17 -5.53 -3.24 -4.95
C ASP A 17 -4.12 -2.75 -5.28
N PHE A 18 -3.76 -2.88 -6.55
CA PHE A 18 -2.49 -2.44 -7.11
C PHE A 18 -2.76 -1.20 -7.95
N TYR A 19 -1.99 -0.15 -7.73
CA TYR A 19 -2.12 1.11 -8.42
C TYR A 19 -0.78 1.49 -9.03
N ASP A 20 -0.69 1.32 -10.34
CA ASP A 20 0.45 1.72 -11.13
C ASP A 20 0.11 2.94 -11.98
N LYS A 21 0.95 3.96 -11.91
CA LYS A 21 0.78 5.18 -12.70
C LYS A 21 2.09 5.80 -13.10
N VAL A 22 2.15 6.21 -14.36
CA VAL A 22 3.19 7.09 -14.87
C VAL A 22 2.61 8.48 -15.01
N ILE A 23 3.25 9.46 -14.37
CA ILE A 23 2.94 10.87 -14.52
C ILE A 23 4.14 11.52 -15.21
N ALA A 24 3.92 12.10 -16.38
CA ALA A 24 4.97 12.74 -17.17
C ALA A 24 4.65 14.20 -17.45
N GLU A 25 5.71 14.98 -17.64
CA GLU A 25 5.61 16.35 -18.15
C GLU A 25 5.12 16.32 -19.63
N GLN A 26 4.35 17.33 -20.04
CA GLN A 26 3.62 17.33 -21.32
C GLN A 26 4.50 17.27 -22.57
N GLU A 27 5.66 17.93 -22.58
CA GLU A 27 6.61 17.91 -23.70
C GLU A 27 7.37 16.57 -23.77
N THR A 28 7.22 15.71 -22.76
CA THR A 28 7.83 14.39 -22.73
C THR A 28 7.13 13.44 -23.69
N THR A 29 7.80 13.11 -24.78
CA THR A 29 7.37 12.03 -25.68
C THR A 29 7.70 10.68 -25.04
N ILE A 30 6.66 9.96 -24.60
CA ILE A 30 6.81 8.59 -24.12
C ILE A 30 6.73 7.64 -25.33
N ALA A 31 7.75 6.81 -25.52
CA ALA A 31 7.79 5.85 -26.63
C ALA A 31 6.56 4.94 -26.63
N GLU A 32 5.92 4.75 -27.79
CA GLU A 32 4.68 3.98 -27.91
C GLU A 32 4.84 2.55 -27.37
N GLN A 33 5.99 1.91 -27.64
CA GLN A 33 6.28 0.57 -27.13
C GLN A 33 6.28 0.54 -25.58
N PHE A 34 6.77 1.59 -24.93
CA PHE A 34 6.75 1.67 -23.47
C PHE A 34 5.33 1.89 -22.94
N GLN A 35 4.52 2.71 -23.64
CA GLN A 35 3.10 2.88 -23.28
C GLN A 35 2.32 1.55 -23.39
N GLN A 36 2.62 0.74 -24.40
CA GLN A 36 2.00 -0.57 -24.58
C GLN A 36 2.36 -1.54 -23.46
N ILE A 37 3.63 -1.55 -23.00
CA ILE A 37 4.05 -2.37 -21.85
C ILE A 37 3.32 -1.94 -20.58
N LEU A 38 3.30 -0.64 -20.28
CA LEU A 38 2.64 -0.10 -19.09
C LEU A 38 1.16 -0.48 -19.04
N THR A 39 0.45 -0.35 -20.16
CA THR A 39 -0.99 -0.62 -20.20
C THR A 39 -1.32 -2.10 -20.25
N LYS A 40 -0.56 -2.92 -20.99
CA LYS A 40 -0.89 -4.34 -21.19
C LYS A 40 -0.35 -5.26 -20.11
N ASP A 41 0.88 -5.00 -19.65
CA ASP A 41 1.59 -5.91 -18.75
C ASP A 41 1.45 -5.49 -17.29
N TYR A 42 1.23 -4.19 -17.04
CA TYR A 42 1.17 -3.61 -15.68
C TYR A 42 -0.19 -2.99 -15.32
N ASP A 43 -1.16 -2.96 -16.24
CA ASP A 43 -2.45 -2.25 -16.05
C ASP A 43 -2.27 -0.80 -15.55
N ALA A 44 -1.14 -0.19 -15.93
CA ALA A 44 -0.71 1.11 -15.44
C ALA A 44 -1.32 2.21 -16.29
N SER A 45 -1.82 3.26 -15.62
CA SER A 45 -2.31 4.46 -16.31
C SER A 45 -1.16 5.43 -16.60
N ILE A 46 -1.27 6.17 -17.70
CA ILE A 46 -0.32 7.21 -18.08
C ILE A 46 -1.05 8.54 -18.07
N GLU A 47 -0.53 9.52 -17.34
CA GLU A 47 -1.06 10.88 -17.27
C GLU A 47 0.05 11.86 -17.69
N GLN A 48 -0.26 12.72 -18.65
CA GLN A 48 0.57 13.89 -18.95
C GLN A 48 -0.03 15.12 -18.28
N ILE A 49 0.75 15.80 -17.44
CA ILE A 49 0.30 16.97 -16.68
C ILE A 49 0.71 18.27 -17.36
N CYS A 50 -0.24 18.88 -18.06
CA CYS A 50 -0.03 20.01 -18.97
C CYS A 50 -0.01 21.40 -18.31
N SER A 51 -0.49 21.52 -17.06
CA SER A 51 -0.98 22.81 -16.58
C SER A 51 -0.86 23.04 -15.07
N LEU A 52 0.00 22.29 -14.38
CA LEU A 52 0.20 22.53 -12.94
C LEU A 52 1.16 23.72 -12.73
N PRO A 53 0.78 24.70 -11.90
CA PRO A 53 1.42 26.02 -11.86
C PRO A 53 2.83 26.04 -11.24
N SER A 54 3.26 24.94 -10.62
CA SER A 54 4.57 24.81 -9.97
C SER A 54 4.91 23.35 -9.71
N ASP A 55 6.19 23.06 -9.43
CA ASP A 55 6.62 21.72 -9.04
C ASP A 55 5.98 21.25 -7.73
N GLU A 56 5.68 22.19 -6.83
CA GLU A 56 4.91 21.91 -5.62
C GLU A 56 3.48 21.47 -5.95
N ALA A 57 2.83 22.09 -6.95
CA ALA A 57 1.51 21.65 -7.40
C ALA A 57 1.57 20.25 -8.03
N LYS A 58 2.63 19.92 -8.79
CA LYS A 58 2.87 18.57 -9.32
C LYS A 58 3.05 17.54 -8.20
N ARG A 59 3.87 17.86 -7.19
CA ARG A 59 4.08 17.03 -6.00
C ARG A 59 2.76 16.77 -5.27
N GLN A 60 1.97 17.81 -5.02
CA GLN A 60 0.68 17.71 -4.35
C GLN A 60 -0.31 16.86 -5.15
N HIS A 61 -0.32 16.97 -6.48
CA HIS A 61 -1.13 16.13 -7.35
C HIS A 61 -0.77 14.64 -7.21
N ILE A 62 0.52 14.31 -7.25
CA ILE A 62 1.02 12.93 -7.07
C ILE A 62 0.63 12.39 -5.69
N ASN A 63 0.84 13.17 -4.62
CA ASN A 63 0.49 12.78 -3.26
C ASN A 63 -1.02 12.59 -3.08
N LYS A 64 -1.83 13.48 -3.65
CA LYS A 64 -3.29 13.38 -3.62
C LYS A 64 -3.76 12.11 -4.32
N TRP A 65 -3.27 11.86 -5.54
CA TRP A 65 -3.60 10.64 -6.28
C TRP A 65 -3.20 9.38 -5.49
N THR A 66 -2.01 9.37 -4.89
CA THR A 66 -1.55 8.23 -4.07
C THR A 66 -2.43 8.03 -2.84
N SER A 67 -2.78 9.10 -2.14
CA SER A 67 -3.64 9.06 -0.95
C SER A 67 -5.03 8.50 -1.28
N GLU A 68 -5.64 8.99 -2.35
CA GLU A 68 -6.98 8.52 -2.78
C GLU A 68 -6.97 7.03 -3.14
N ASN A 69 -5.93 6.56 -3.84
CA ASN A 69 -5.82 5.16 -4.24
C ASN A 69 -5.36 4.24 -3.10
N THR A 70 -4.70 4.75 -2.07
CA THR A 70 -4.28 3.94 -0.90
C THR A 70 -5.26 3.96 0.25
N GLY A 71 -6.51 4.39 0.01
CA GLY A 71 -7.53 4.51 1.06
C GLY A 71 -7.10 5.47 2.17
N GLN A 72 -6.35 6.51 1.82
CA GLN A 72 -5.80 7.55 2.69
C GLN A 72 -4.73 7.08 3.69
N ASN A 73 -4.12 5.91 3.45
CA ASN A 73 -3.06 5.39 4.32
C ASN A 73 -1.67 5.97 3.96
N ILE A 74 -1.45 6.33 2.69
CA ILE A 74 -0.22 7.00 2.23
C ILE A 74 -0.60 8.42 1.77
N THR A 75 -0.61 9.35 2.72
CA THR A 75 -1.02 10.74 2.48
C THR A 75 0.08 11.61 1.86
N GLU A 76 1.35 11.28 2.15
CA GLU A 76 2.52 11.96 1.62
C GLU A 76 3.55 10.93 1.15
N LEU A 77 3.52 10.64 -0.15
CA LEU A 77 4.49 9.76 -0.81
C LEU A 77 5.80 10.50 -1.11
N LEU A 78 5.67 11.71 -1.68
CA LEU A 78 6.77 12.57 -2.06
C LEU A 78 6.89 13.72 -1.06
N SER A 79 8.04 13.79 -0.40
CA SER A 79 8.38 14.90 0.51
C SER A 79 8.59 16.22 -0.24
N ALA A 80 8.48 17.34 0.47
CA ALA A 80 8.72 18.66 -0.11
C ALA A 80 10.09 18.73 -0.83
N GLY A 81 10.10 19.28 -2.04
CA GLY A 81 11.30 19.37 -2.88
C GLY A 81 11.66 18.11 -3.67
N ALA A 82 10.95 16.99 -3.49
CA ALA A 82 11.17 15.77 -4.26
C ALA A 82 10.81 15.90 -5.76
N VAL A 83 9.97 16.88 -6.10
CA VAL A 83 9.66 17.27 -7.48
C VAL A 83 10.26 18.66 -7.70
N ASN A 84 10.95 18.81 -8.83
CA ASN A 84 11.62 20.04 -9.23
C ASN A 84 11.59 20.20 -10.76
N ALA A 85 12.20 21.27 -11.27
CA ALA A 85 12.19 21.61 -12.69
C ALA A 85 12.84 20.54 -13.59
N ASP A 86 13.75 19.72 -13.05
CA ASP A 86 14.41 18.64 -13.78
C ASP A 86 13.60 17.32 -13.74
N THR A 87 12.46 17.31 -13.05
CA THR A 87 11.58 16.13 -12.94
C THR A 87 10.74 15.99 -14.21
N VAL A 88 11.13 15.05 -15.06
CA VAL A 88 10.47 14.78 -16.37
C VAL A 88 9.37 13.72 -16.25
N LEU A 89 9.56 12.73 -15.37
CA LEU A 89 8.66 11.58 -15.23
C LEU A 89 8.69 11.03 -13.79
N ALA A 90 7.53 10.63 -13.28
CA ALA A 90 7.36 9.88 -12.04
C ALA A 90 6.65 8.56 -12.32
N LEU A 91 7.25 7.44 -11.89
CA LEU A 91 6.61 6.13 -11.83
C LEU A 91 6.17 5.88 -10.39
N ILE A 92 4.88 5.65 -10.21
CA ILE A 92 4.26 5.46 -8.91
C ILE A 92 3.68 4.05 -8.87
N ASN A 93 4.10 3.27 -7.87
CA ASN A 93 3.53 1.97 -7.53
C ASN A 93 3.01 2.04 -6.10
N ALA A 94 1.73 1.72 -5.91
CA ALA A 94 1.12 1.66 -4.59
C ALA A 94 0.29 0.38 -4.43
N LEU A 95 0.46 -0.27 -3.28
CA LEU A 95 -0.26 -1.48 -2.91
C LEU A 95 -1.12 -1.19 -1.68
N TYR A 96 -2.44 -1.36 -1.82
CA TYR A 96 -3.35 -1.37 -0.69
C TYR A 96 -3.77 -2.80 -0.39
N PHE A 97 -3.48 -3.26 0.82
CA PHE A 97 -3.87 -4.59 1.27
C PHE A 97 -4.70 -4.50 2.56
N LYS A 98 -5.87 -5.15 2.54
CA LYS A 98 -6.71 -5.32 3.71
C LYS A 98 -7.35 -6.70 3.69
N GLY A 99 -6.94 -7.55 4.63
CA GLY A 99 -7.49 -8.88 4.81
C GLY A 99 -8.14 -9.05 6.18
N MET A 100 -9.24 -9.80 6.24
CA MET A 100 -9.76 -10.30 7.50
C MET A 100 -9.04 -11.60 7.87
N TRP A 101 -8.52 -11.74 9.08
CA TRP A 101 -7.98 -13.03 9.54
C TRP A 101 -9.05 -14.12 9.57
N ARG A 102 -8.68 -15.37 9.25
CA ARG A 102 -9.56 -16.54 9.39
C ARG A 102 -9.99 -16.73 10.85
N ASN A 103 -8.99 -16.76 11.73
CA ASN A 103 -9.17 -16.73 13.18
C ASN A 103 -8.99 -15.27 13.62
N LYS A 104 -10.08 -14.55 13.86
CA LYS A 104 -10.03 -13.13 14.25
C LYS A 104 -9.48 -12.98 15.66
N PHE A 105 -8.71 -11.92 15.87
CA PHE A 105 -8.34 -11.45 17.19
C PHE A 105 -9.53 -10.75 17.85
N ASP A 106 -9.86 -11.16 19.07
CA ASP A 106 -10.88 -10.48 19.86
C ASP A 106 -10.31 -9.17 20.40
N LYS A 107 -10.99 -8.06 20.11
CA LYS A 107 -10.58 -6.72 20.57
C LYS A 107 -10.51 -6.63 22.10
N GLN A 108 -11.32 -7.41 22.82
CA GLN A 108 -11.29 -7.44 24.29
C GLN A 108 -10.06 -8.16 24.84
N ARG A 109 -9.36 -8.93 23.99
CA ARG A 109 -8.12 -9.62 24.31
C ARG A 109 -6.89 -8.92 23.72
N THR A 110 -7.06 -7.70 23.21
CA THR A 110 -5.94 -6.83 22.87
C THR A 110 -5.61 -5.94 24.06
N PHE A 111 -4.38 -6.00 24.54
CA PHE A 111 -3.93 -5.25 25.72
C PHE A 111 -2.49 -4.77 25.55
N HIS A 112 -2.12 -3.79 26.38
CA HIS A 112 -0.76 -3.25 26.44
C HIS A 112 0.26 -4.32 26.84
N GLY A 113 1.37 -4.39 26.13
CA GLY A 113 2.47 -5.31 26.41
C GLY A 113 3.80 -4.81 25.85
N ASP A 114 4.90 -5.28 26.46
CA ASP A 114 6.25 -4.91 26.07
C ASP A 114 6.65 -5.56 24.73
N PHE A 115 6.97 -4.76 23.72
CA PHE A 115 7.72 -5.18 22.55
C PHE A 115 9.21 -4.87 22.77
N ILE A 116 10.06 -5.89 22.64
CA ILE A 116 11.51 -5.73 22.82
C ILE A 116 12.12 -5.35 21.46
N CYS A 117 12.49 -4.09 21.32
CA CYS A 117 13.14 -3.55 20.14
C CYS A 117 14.56 -4.10 19.99
N PHE A 118 15.12 -3.94 18.79
CA PHE A 118 16.55 -4.18 18.57
C PHE A 118 17.37 -3.32 19.53
N GLY A 119 18.29 -3.95 20.28
CA GLY A 119 19.06 -3.29 21.34
C GLY A 119 18.46 -3.42 22.75
N GLY A 120 17.28 -4.05 22.90
CA GLY A 120 16.70 -4.42 24.20
C GLY A 120 15.79 -3.36 24.84
N GLU A 121 15.59 -2.21 24.18
CA GLU A 121 14.60 -1.22 24.60
C GLU A 121 13.19 -1.83 24.56
N LYS A 122 12.36 -1.47 25.54
CA LYS A 122 10.97 -1.91 25.62
C LYS A 122 10.06 -0.80 25.14
N MET A 123 9.21 -1.12 24.18
CA MET A 123 8.15 -0.25 23.68
C MET A 123 6.80 -0.83 24.08
N ASP A 124 5.97 -0.03 24.74
CA ASP A 124 4.61 -0.41 25.09
C ASP A 124 3.72 -0.37 23.84
N ILE A 125 3.12 -1.51 23.49
CA ILE A 125 2.25 -1.64 22.30
C ILE A 125 0.95 -2.39 22.62
N MET A 126 -0.07 -2.17 21.79
CA MET A 126 -1.30 -2.97 21.81
C MET A 126 -1.06 -4.35 21.18
N MET A 127 -0.79 -5.35 22.01
CA MET A 127 -0.54 -6.73 21.58
C MET A 127 -1.87 -7.45 21.37
N MET A 128 -2.09 -8.01 20.17
CA MET A 128 -3.28 -8.79 19.87
C MET A 128 -3.13 -10.23 20.37
N HIS A 129 -4.19 -10.82 20.90
CA HIS A 129 -4.17 -12.21 21.38
C HIS A 129 -5.29 -13.06 20.76
N VAL A 130 -4.94 -14.26 20.31
CA VAL A 130 -5.89 -15.29 19.85
C VAL A 130 -5.35 -16.66 20.19
N GLU A 131 -6.24 -17.57 20.57
CA GLU A 131 -5.90 -18.98 20.83
C GLU A 131 -6.68 -19.84 19.85
N ALA A 132 -5.97 -20.52 18.95
CA ALA A 132 -6.54 -21.39 17.92
C ALA A 132 -5.46 -22.35 17.41
N ARG A 133 -5.87 -23.32 16.58
CA ARG A 133 -4.92 -24.18 15.86
C ARG A 133 -4.35 -23.44 14.66
N PHE A 134 -3.02 -23.38 14.59
CA PHE A 134 -2.26 -22.79 13.49
C PHE A 134 -1.21 -23.79 13.00
N SER A 135 -0.82 -23.68 11.72
CA SER A 135 0.38 -24.34 11.25
C SER A 135 1.59 -23.63 11.87
N TYR A 136 2.49 -24.41 12.44
CA TYR A 136 3.64 -23.93 13.20
C TYR A 136 4.85 -24.80 12.88
N GLU A 137 6.03 -24.18 12.83
CA GLU A 137 7.29 -24.87 12.58
C GLU A 137 8.44 -24.21 13.37
N GLU A 138 9.35 -25.06 13.87
CA GLU A 138 10.62 -24.64 14.45
C GLU A 138 11.71 -24.74 13.38
N LEU A 139 12.29 -23.60 13.05
CA LEU A 139 13.36 -23.48 12.06
C LEU A 139 14.68 -23.49 12.82
N THR A 140 15.12 -24.68 13.23
CA THR A 140 16.29 -24.88 14.12
C THR A 140 17.57 -24.28 13.55
N ASP A 141 17.78 -24.41 12.24
CA ASP A 141 18.95 -23.87 11.53
C ASP A 141 19.04 -22.34 11.62
N TRP A 142 17.90 -21.68 11.88
CA TRP A 142 17.77 -20.23 11.99
C TRP A 142 17.51 -19.76 13.42
N SER A 143 17.43 -20.69 14.40
CA SER A 143 16.98 -20.40 15.77
C SER A 143 15.68 -19.58 15.80
N ALA A 144 14.73 -19.94 14.93
CA ALA A 144 13.50 -19.19 14.70
C ALA A 144 12.25 -20.06 14.81
N GLN A 145 11.10 -19.42 15.02
CA GLN A 145 9.78 -20.03 15.01
C GLN A 145 8.91 -19.36 13.96
N ALA A 146 8.15 -20.14 13.21
CA ALA A 146 7.23 -19.66 12.18
C ALA A 146 5.80 -20.10 12.49
N VAL A 147 4.84 -19.20 12.31
CA VAL A 147 3.40 -19.48 12.42
C VAL A 147 2.67 -18.94 11.21
N ARG A 148 1.80 -19.76 10.61
CA ARG A 148 0.93 -19.32 9.51
C ARG A 148 -0.38 -18.77 10.08
N LEU A 149 -0.62 -17.48 9.83
CA LEU A 149 -1.89 -16.81 10.13
C LEU A 149 -2.67 -16.63 8.83
N PRO A 150 -3.63 -17.51 8.49
CA PRO A 150 -4.37 -17.39 7.24
C PRO A 150 -5.39 -16.26 7.29
N PHE A 151 -5.57 -15.58 6.16
CA PHE A 151 -6.72 -14.71 5.94
C PHE A 151 -7.98 -15.55 5.68
N LYS A 152 -9.13 -14.93 5.86
CA LYS A 152 -10.41 -15.56 5.59
C LYS A 152 -10.52 -15.78 4.07
N GLY A 153 -10.78 -17.01 3.66
CA GLY A 153 -10.87 -17.40 2.25
C GLY A 153 -9.53 -17.85 1.64
N THR A 154 -8.44 -17.85 2.39
CA THR A 154 -7.16 -18.45 1.97
C THR A 154 -6.93 -19.74 2.77
N GLU A 155 -6.62 -20.85 2.10
CA GLU A 155 -6.17 -22.11 2.73
C GLU A 155 -4.70 -22.04 3.15
#